data_AF-A0A2D6TZG7-F1
#
_entry.id   AF-A0A2D6TZG7-F1
#
_cell.length_a   1.000
_cell.length_b   1.000
_cell.length_c   1.000
_cell.angle_alpha   90.00
_cell.angle_beta   90.00
_cell.angle_gamma   90.00
#
_symmetry.space_group_name_H-M   'P 1'
#
loop_
_entity.id
_entity.type
_entity.pdbx_description
1 polymer ?
#
loop_
_entity_poly.entity_id
_entity_poly.type
_entity_poly.pdbx_seq_one_letter_code
_entity_poly.pdbx_strand_id
1 'polypeptide(L)'
;MNHQDKKDLELVIYRLDEQDKKREELAADTRAAIDALYGAINEHSSESKRSFKFIKENLFDPEKGLWAETKVNSQFRVTITRALWFIFPTSIITALKLFYDGIKANIR
;
A
#
# COMPACT_ATOMS: atom_id res chain seq x y z
N MET A 1 -66.56 29.79 -19.74
CA MET A 1 -65.79 28.58 -19.40
C MET A 1 -66.73 27.39 -19.47
N ASN A 2 -66.44 26.45 -20.36
CA ASN A 2 -67.24 25.25 -20.59
C ASN A 2 -67.10 24.29 -19.38
N HIS A 3 -68.08 23.43 -19.14
CA HIS A 3 -68.04 22.43 -18.07
C HIS A 3 -66.93 21.38 -18.29
N GLN A 4 -66.55 21.13 -19.54
CA GLN A 4 -65.41 20.27 -19.89
C GLN A 4 -64.07 20.87 -19.46
N ASP A 5 -63.84 22.16 -19.72
CA ASP A 5 -62.60 22.86 -19.36
C ASP A 5 -62.29 22.76 -17.86
N LYS A 6 -63.32 22.80 -17.00
CA LYS A 6 -63.15 22.66 -15.54
C LYS A 6 -62.67 21.27 -15.14
N LYS A 7 -63.23 20.21 -15.74
CA LYS A 7 -62.84 18.83 -15.47
C LYS A 7 -61.41 18.54 -15.94
N ASP A 8 -61.05 19.08 -17.10
CA ASP A 8 -59.69 18.92 -17.64
C ASP A 8 -58.65 19.63 -16.75
N LEU A 9 -58.97 20.80 -16.20
CA LEU A 9 -58.12 21.48 -15.23
C LEU A 9 -57.92 20.67 -13.94
N GLU A 10 -58.99 20.11 -13.37
CA GLU A 10 -58.90 19.27 -12.16
C GLU A 10 -57.99 18.06 -12.38
N LEU A 11 -58.10 17.42 -13.55
CA LEU A 11 -57.27 16.28 -13.92
C LEU A 11 -55.79 16.66 -14.11
N VAL A 12 -55.51 17.87 -14.60
CA VAL A 12 -54.14 18.39 -14.74
C VAL A 12 -53.53 18.67 -13.37
N ILE A 13 -54.28 19.31 -12.46
CA ILE A 13 -53.83 19.57 -11.08
C ILE A 13 -53.51 18.25 -10.37
N TYR A 14 -54.41 17.27 -10.46
CA TYR A 14 -54.18 15.95 -9.87
C TYR A 14 -52.89 15.29 -10.39
N ARG A 15 -52.64 15.35 -11.70
CA ARG A 15 -51.41 14.81 -12.30
C ARG A 15 -50.16 15.58 -11.90
N LEU A 16 -50.27 16.90 -11.71
CA LEU A 16 -49.18 17.72 -11.18
C LEU A 16 -48.84 17.32 -9.75
N ASP A 17 -49.84 17.21 -8.87
CA ASP A 17 -49.64 16.79 -7.48
C ASP A 17 -49.02 15.38 -7.40
N GLU A 18 -49.46 14.47 -8.27
CA GLU A 18 -48.89 13.12 -8.37
C GLU A 18 -47.44 13.13 -8.90
N GLN A 19 -47.11 14.02 -9.83
CA GLN A 19 -45.74 14.21 -10.31
C GLN A 19 -44.83 14.81 -9.24
N ASP A 20 -45.31 15.77 -8.47
CA ASP A 20 -44.52 16.41 -7.42
C ASP A 20 -44.18 15.41 -6.29
N LYS A 21 -45.13 14.54 -5.91
CA LYS A 21 -44.86 13.42 -5.00
C LYS A 21 -43.76 12.48 -5.51
N LYS A 22 -43.85 12.06 -6.77
CA LYS A 22 -42.82 11.18 -7.38
C LYS A 22 -41.46 11.84 -7.46
N ARG A 23 -41.41 13.16 -7.69
CA ARG A 23 -40.16 13.93 -7.68
C ARG A 23 -39.56 14.03 -6.30
N GLU A 24 -40.39 14.22 -5.27
CA GLU A 24 -39.94 14.26 -3.89
C GLU A 24 -39.38 12.91 -3.43
N GLU A 25 -40.06 11.81 -3.76
CA GLU A 25 -39.59 10.44 -3.52
C GLU A 25 -38.25 10.18 -4.23
N LEU A 26 -38.15 10.51 -5.53
CA LEU A 26 -36.91 10.39 -6.28
C LEU A 26 -35.77 11.25 -5.70
N ALA A 27 -36.08 12.46 -5.23
CA ALA A 27 -35.11 13.34 -4.58
C ALA A 27 -34.62 12.77 -3.24
N ALA A 28 -35.50 12.11 -2.48
CA ALA A 28 -35.15 11.42 -1.25
C ALA A 28 -34.22 10.21 -1.52
N ASP A 29 -34.58 9.38 -2.50
CA ASP A 29 -33.79 8.21 -2.90
C ASP A 29 -32.40 8.60 -3.41
N THR A 30 -32.34 9.63 -4.27
CA THR A 30 -31.06 10.13 -4.79
C THR A 30 -30.19 10.72 -3.69
N ARG A 31 -30.76 11.43 -2.71
CA ARG A 31 -30.01 11.89 -1.52
C ARG A 31 -29.47 10.73 -0.70
N ALA A 32 -30.29 9.72 -0.42
CA ALA A 32 -29.86 8.55 0.34
C ALA A 32 -28.73 7.79 -0.37
N ALA A 33 -28.80 7.63 -1.69
CA ALA A 33 -27.75 7.02 -2.49
C ALA A 33 -26.44 7.83 -2.46
N ILE A 34 -26.55 9.15 -2.57
CA ILE A 34 -25.40 10.07 -2.49
C ILE A 34 -24.72 9.98 -1.12
N ASP A 35 -25.49 9.97 -0.02
CA ASP A 35 -24.95 9.88 1.33
C ASP A 35 -24.25 8.52 1.58
N ALA A 36 -24.84 7.42 1.09
CA ALA A 36 -24.23 6.10 1.16
C ALA A 36 -22.89 6.03 0.39
N LEU A 37 -22.86 6.61 -0.82
CA LEU A 37 -21.64 6.69 -1.63
C LEU A 37 -20.56 7.54 -0.93
N TYR A 38 -20.91 8.69 -0.39
CA TYR A 38 -19.97 9.52 0.37
C TYR A 38 -19.39 8.78 1.58
N GLY A 39 -20.22 8.03 2.31
CA GLY A 39 -19.77 7.18 3.42
C GLY A 39 -18.73 6.14 2.97
N ALA A 40 -19.05 5.37 1.93
CA ALA A 40 -18.16 4.34 1.39
C ALA A 40 -16.83 4.90 0.86
N ILE A 41 -16.88 6.04 0.15
CA ILE A 41 -15.67 6.71 -0.37
C ILE A 41 -14.77 7.19 0.78
N ASN A 42 -15.36 7.74 1.83
CA ASN A 42 -14.60 8.23 2.99
C ASN A 42 -13.93 7.08 3.73
N GLU A 43 -14.63 5.96 3.92
CA GLU A 43 -14.09 4.75 4.54
C GLU A 43 -12.93 4.19 3.71
N HIS A 44 -13.16 3.97 2.40
CA HIS A 44 -12.12 3.46 1.49
C HIS A 44 -10.90 4.40 1.41
N SER A 45 -11.12 5.71 1.38
CA SER A 45 -10.03 6.71 1.39
C SER A 45 -9.23 6.64 2.69
N SER A 46 -9.89 6.40 3.82
CA SER A 46 -9.23 6.26 5.12
C SER A 46 -8.32 5.03 5.17
N GLU A 47 -8.77 3.90 4.64
CA GLU A 47 -7.99 2.67 4.56
C GLU A 47 -6.80 2.82 3.62
N SER A 48 -7.02 3.38 2.42
CA SER A 48 -5.96 3.65 1.44
C SER A 48 -4.87 4.55 2.03
N LYS A 49 -5.24 5.61 2.77
CA LYS A 49 -4.30 6.49 3.46
C LYS A 49 -3.48 5.77 4.53
N ARG A 50 -4.09 4.83 5.27
CA ARG A 50 -3.37 4.02 6.27
C ARG A 50 -2.35 3.10 5.62
N SER A 51 -2.73 2.39 4.57
CA SER A 51 -1.82 1.50 3.82
C SER A 51 -0.64 2.28 3.23
N PHE A 52 -0.89 3.45 2.65
CA PHE A 52 0.18 4.30 2.13
C PHE A 52 1.13 4.80 3.23
N LYS A 53 0.58 5.25 4.36
CA LYS A 53 1.37 5.68 5.52
C LYS A 53 2.24 4.54 6.05
N PHE A 54 1.67 3.34 6.21
CA PHE A 54 2.40 2.15 6.65
C PHE A 54 3.56 1.83 5.70
N ILE A 55 3.32 1.81 4.40
CA ILE A 55 4.35 1.53 3.39
C ILE A 55 5.47 2.56 3.46
N LYS A 56 5.11 3.85 3.54
CA LYS A 56 6.09 4.92 3.63
C LYS A 56 6.98 4.79 4.87
N GLU A 57 6.39 4.55 6.03
CA GLU A 57 7.11 4.55 7.31
C GLU A 57 7.87 3.25 7.57
N ASN A 58 7.35 2.08 7.17
CA ASN A 58 7.97 0.79 7.49
C ASN A 58 8.87 0.25 6.36
N LEU A 59 8.54 0.52 5.11
CA LEU A 59 9.28 -0.05 3.97
C LEU A 59 10.29 0.95 3.38
N PHE A 60 9.92 2.23 3.31
CA PHE A 60 10.68 3.24 2.56
C PHE A 60 11.28 4.38 3.40
N ASP A 61 11.20 4.32 4.73
CA ASP A 61 11.91 5.26 5.58
C ASP A 61 13.43 5.07 5.36
N PRO A 62 14.16 6.12 4.90
CA PRO A 62 15.56 6.02 4.55
C PRO A 62 16.47 5.75 5.75
N GLU A 63 16.01 6.00 6.97
CA GLU A 63 16.79 5.80 8.20
C GLU A 63 16.35 4.58 9.01
N LYS A 64 15.04 4.27 9.01
CA LYS A 64 14.47 3.24 9.91
C LYS A 64 13.60 2.19 9.24
N GLY A 65 13.47 2.23 7.91
CA GLY A 65 12.65 1.29 7.15
C GLY A 65 13.44 0.07 6.68
N LEU A 66 12.71 -0.95 6.20
CA LEU A 66 13.27 -2.18 5.65
C LEU A 66 14.30 -1.92 4.52
N TRP A 67 14.12 -0.83 3.76
CA TRP A 67 15.07 -0.40 2.74
C TRP A 67 16.46 -0.07 3.31
N ALA A 68 16.52 0.63 4.44
CA ALA A 68 17.77 1.00 5.09
C ALA A 68 18.53 -0.26 5.55
N GLU A 69 17.82 -1.20 6.18
CA GLU A 69 18.38 -2.50 6.60
C GLU A 69 18.84 -3.33 5.40
N THR A 70 18.05 -3.37 4.32
CA THR A 70 18.39 -4.10 3.09
C THR A 70 19.64 -3.54 2.43
N LYS A 71 19.82 -2.22 2.46
CA LYS A 71 21.03 -1.55 1.95
C LYS A 71 22.26 -1.94 2.76
N VAL A 72 22.17 -1.91 4.09
CA VAL A 72 23.26 -2.32 4.99
C VAL A 72 23.60 -3.81 4.79
N ASN A 73 22.59 -4.68 4.69
CA ASN A 73 22.79 -6.12 4.41
C ASN A 73 23.50 -6.36 3.08
N SER A 74 23.14 -5.61 2.03
CA SER A 74 23.80 -5.69 0.72
C SER A 74 25.28 -5.28 0.81
N GLN A 75 25.58 -4.19 1.52
CA GLN A 75 26.95 -3.74 1.76
C GLN A 75 27.75 -4.75 2.60
N PHE A 76 27.12 -5.37 3.60
CA PHE A 76 27.73 -6.42 4.41
C PHE A 76 28.14 -7.63 3.56
N ARG A 77 27.26 -8.12 2.67
CA ARG A 77 27.56 -9.24 1.77
C ARG A 77 28.78 -8.97 0.89
N VAL A 78 28.88 -7.77 0.32
CA VAL A 78 30.05 -7.37 -0.49
C VAL A 78 31.31 -7.28 0.37
N THR A 79 31.20 -6.68 1.56
CA THR A 79 32.32 -6.51 2.49
C THR A 79 32.86 -7.86 2.96
N ILE A 80 32.00 -8.79 3.37
CA ILE A 80 32.39 -10.15 3.76
C ILE A 80 32.98 -10.91 2.58
N THR A 81 32.35 -10.86 1.40
CA THR A 81 32.90 -11.52 0.20
C THR A 81 34.31 -11.00 -0.12
N ARG A 82 34.52 -9.68 -0.01
CA ARG A 82 35.83 -9.07 -0.18
C ARG A 82 36.82 -9.51 0.91
N ALA A 83 36.42 -9.49 2.18
CA ALA A 83 37.27 -9.89 3.30
C ALA A 83 37.68 -11.37 3.18
N LEU A 84 36.74 -12.25 2.84
CA LEU A 84 37.00 -13.66 2.60
C LEU A 84 38.05 -13.87 1.50
N TRP A 85 37.97 -13.11 0.40
CA TRP A 85 38.96 -13.18 -0.67
C TRP A 85 40.39 -12.87 -0.19
N PHE A 86 40.56 -11.99 0.80
CA PHE A 86 41.87 -11.69 1.40
C PHE A 86 42.29 -12.69 2.50
N ILE A 87 41.33 -13.21 3.28
CA ILE A 87 41.60 -14.10 4.43
C ILE A 87 41.86 -15.54 4.00
N PHE A 88 41.18 -16.04 2.96
CA PHE A 88 41.36 -17.43 2.51
C PHE A 88 42.79 -17.73 2.06
N PRO A 89 43.45 -16.92 1.22
CA PRO A 89 44.84 -17.19 0.82
C PRO A 89 45.82 -17.16 2.00
N THR A 90 45.66 -16.18 2.91
CA THR A 90 46.57 -16.02 4.05
C THR A 90 46.47 -17.17 5.05
N SER A 91 45.25 -17.66 5.31
CA SER A 91 45.03 -18.83 6.18
C SER A 91 45.59 -20.12 5.57
N ILE A 92 45.41 -20.35 4.26
CA ILE A 92 45.98 -21.52 3.56
C ILE A 92 47.51 -21.48 3.57
N ILE A 93 48.12 -20.34 3.26
CA ILE A 93 49.59 -20.18 3.29
C ILE A 93 50.14 -20.44 4.69
N THR A 94 49.48 -19.92 5.73
CA THR A 94 49.89 -20.12 7.12
C THR A 94 49.81 -21.58 7.52
N ALA A 95 48.73 -22.28 7.14
CA ALA A 95 48.57 -23.71 7.39
C ALA A 95 49.65 -24.55 6.67
N LEU A 96 49.93 -24.24 5.40
CA LEU A 96 51.00 -24.91 4.63
C LEU A 96 52.38 -24.68 5.25
N LYS A 97 52.64 -23.46 5.73
CA LYS A 97 53.91 -23.14 6.41
C LYS A 97 54.06 -23.91 7.72
N LEU A 98 53.01 -23.95 8.55
CA LEU A 98 52.98 -24.75 9.78
C LEU A 98 53.24 -26.24 9.50
N PHE A 99 52.64 -26.77 8.43
CA PHE A 99 52.83 -28.16 8.00
C PHE A 99 54.28 -28.42 7.55
N TYR A 100 54.84 -27.53 6.72
CA TYR A 100 56.22 -27.63 6.26
C TYR A 100 57.22 -27.56 7.41
N ASP A 101 57.04 -26.61 8.33
CA ASP A 101 57.90 -26.46 9.50
C ASP A 101 57.82 -27.69 10.42
N GLY A 102 56.63 -28.30 10.58
CA GLY A 102 56.43 -29.54 11.32
C GLY A 102 57.14 -30.75 10.69
N ILE A 103 57.05 -30.92 9.36
CA ILE A 103 57.80 -31.97 8.64
C ILE A 103 59.31 -31.76 8.79
N LYS A 104 59.79 -30.53 8.59
CA LYS A 104 61.21 -30.19 8.68
C LYS A 104 61.77 -30.42 10.09
N ALA A 105 60.99 -30.13 11.13
CA ALA A 105 61.37 -30.38 12.52
C ALA A 105 61.45 -31.89 12.85
N ASN A 106 60.69 -32.74 12.16
CA ASN A 106 60.67 -34.19 12.37
C ASN A 106 61.72 -34.95 11.54
N ILE A 107 62.40 -34.30 10.59
CA ILE A 107 63.44 -34.89 9.72
C ILE A 107 64.87 -34.57 10.24
N ARG A 108 65.01 -33.72 11.26
CA ARG A 108 66.29 -33.31 11.85
C ARG A 108 66.48 -33.92 13.23
#